data_AF-A0A069SK11-F1
#
_entry.id   AF-A0A069SK11-F1
#
_cell.length_a   1.000
_cell.length_b   1.000
_cell.length_c   1.000
_cell.angle_alpha   90.00
_cell.angle_beta   90.00
_cell.angle_gamma   90.00
#
_symmetry.space_group_name_H-M   'P 1'
#
loop_
_entity.id
_entity.type
_entity.pdbx_description
1 polymer ?
#
loop_
_entity_poly.entity_id
_entity_poly.type
_entity_poly.pdbx_seq_one_letter_code
_entity_poly.pdbx_strand_id
1 'polypeptide(L)' 'MNFEALVKHISTIQNTLQAQAAHAVNLALTSRNWLMGCYIVEFEQNGEDRAAYGEQLLKKLEQRLKTKA' A
#
# COMPACT_ATOMS: atom_id res chain seq x y z
N MET A 1 29.88 -13.85 27.48
CA MET A 1 29.36 -13.86 26.10
C MET A 1 30.52 -14.18 25.16
N ASN A 2 30.38 -15.15 24.25
CA ASN A 2 31.43 -15.48 23.27
C ASN A 2 31.10 -14.85 21.91
N PHE A 3 32.06 -14.90 20.99
CA PHE A 3 31.92 -14.32 19.65
C PHE A 3 30.71 -14.90 18.88
N GLU A 4 30.49 -16.22 18.96
CA GLU A 4 29.35 -16.89 18.31
C GLU A 4 28.00 -16.37 18.82
N ALA A 5 27.87 -16.14 20.13
CA ALA A 5 26.67 -15.56 20.71
C ALA A 5 26.45 -14.13 20.20
N LEU A 6 27.50 -13.32 20.08
CA LEU A 6 27.42 -11.97 19.52
C LEU A 6 26.95 -12.00 18.05
N VAL A 7 27.55 -12.84 17.22
CA VAL A 7 27.16 -13.01 15.80
C VAL A 7 25.70 -13.42 15.69
N LYS A 8 25.25 -14.37 16.51
CA LYS A 8 23.85 -14.80 16.55
C LYS A 8 22.93 -13.64 16.94
N HIS A 9 23.27 -12.87 17.97
CA HIS A 9 22.45 -11.75 18.41
C HIS A 9 22.31 -10.66 17.34
N ILE A 10 23.41 -10.26 16.70
CA ILE A 10 23.38 -9.28 15.59
C ILE A 10 22.54 -9.81 14.43
N SER A 11 22.71 -11.07 14.06
CA SER A 11 21.95 -11.69 12.97
C SER A 11 20.45 -11.74 13.27
N THR A 12 20.08 -12.05 14.52
CA THR A 12 18.69 -12.01 14.97
C THR A 12 18.12 -10.59 14.88
N ILE A 13 18.84 -9.58 15.39
CA ILE A 13 18.39 -8.18 15.32
C ILE A 13 18.16 -7.76 13.88
N GLN A 14 19.12 -8.03 12.98
CA GLN A 14 19.01 -7.71 11.56
C GLN A 14 17.78 -8.34 10.93
N ASN A 15 17.62 -9.66 11.07
CA ASN A 15 16.53 -10.38 10.43
C ASN A 15 15.16 -9.96 10.97
N THR A 16 15.05 -9.75 12.29
CA THR A 16 13.80 -9.29 12.91
C THR A 16 13.42 -7.90 12.45
N LEU A 17 14.35 -6.94 12.46
CA LEU A 17 14.07 -5.57 12.06
C LEU A 17 13.80 -5.44 10.56
N GLN A 18 14.50 -6.22 9.72
CA GLN A 18 14.22 -6.27 8.28
C GLN A 18 12.82 -6.80 7.99
N ALA A 19 12.43 -7.90 8.65
CA ALA A 19 11.07 -8.45 8.51
C ALA A 19 10.01 -7.46 8.99
N GLN A 20 10.26 -6.77 10.10
CA GLN A 20 9.35 -5.75 10.62
C GLN A 20 9.19 -4.56 9.66
N ALA A 21 10.29 -4.10 9.05
CA ALA A 21 10.24 -3.03 8.05
C ALA A 21 9.43 -3.43 6.82
N ALA A 22 9.67 -4.64 6.29
CA ALA A 22 8.89 -5.17 5.17
C ALA A 22 7.40 -5.30 5.52
N HIS A 23 7.09 -5.78 6.73
CA HIS A 23 5.72 -5.87 7.21
C HIS A 23 5.05 -4.49 7.32
N ALA A 24 5.73 -3.49 7.87
CA ALA A 24 5.19 -2.14 7.99
C ALA A 24 4.89 -1.51 6.61
N VAL A 25 5.79 -1.71 5.64
CA VAL A 25 5.56 -1.29 4.25
C VAL A 25 4.35 -2.01 3.65
N ASN A 26 4.27 -3.33 3.81
CA ASN A 26 3.15 -4.12 3.28
C ASN A 26 1.81 -3.68 3.89
N LEU A 27 1.77 -3.42 5.20
CA LEU A 27 0.58 -2.91 5.87
C LEU A 27 0.17 -1.56 5.28
N ALA A 28 1.12 -0.61 5.18
CA ALA A 28 0.86 0.71 4.62
C ALA A 28 0.36 0.63 3.16
N LEU A 29 0.99 -0.19 2.32
CA LEU A 29 0.58 -0.39 0.92
C LEU A 29 -0.83 -0.99 0.83
N THR A 30 -1.15 -1.98 1.67
CA THR A 30 -2.45 -2.64 1.70
C THR A 30 -3.54 -1.68 2.15
N SER A 31 -3.33 -0.97 3.27
CA SER A 31 -4.26 0.05 3.75
C SER A 31 -4.46 1.16 2.73
N ARG A 32 -3.37 1.64 2.09
CA ARG A 32 -3.43 2.66 1.03
C ARG A 32 -4.31 2.19 -0.13
N ASN A 33 -4.07 0.99 -0.65
CA ASN A 33 -4.82 0.45 -1.77
C ASN A 33 -6.31 0.21 -1.41
N TRP A 34 -6.58 -0.30 -0.21
CA TRP A 34 -7.94 -0.56 0.25
C TRP A 34 -8.75 0.73 0.41
N LEU A 35 -8.17 1.74 1.07
CA LEU A 35 -8.81 3.05 1.23
C LEU A 35 -9.09 3.74 -0.12
N MET A 36 -8.16 3.64 -1.08
CA MET A 36 -8.42 4.13 -2.45
C MET A 36 -9.64 3.43 -3.06
N GLY A 37 -9.73 2.11 -2.93
CA GLY A 37 -10.88 1.33 -3.40
C GLY A 37 -12.19 1.76 -2.75
N CYS A 38 -12.19 1.99 -1.43
CA CYS A 38 -13.36 2.47 -0.70
C CYS A 38 -13.86 3.81 -1.25
N TYR A 39 -12.98 4.79 -1.46
CA TYR A 39 -13.37 6.09 -2.01
C TYR A 39 -13.87 6.00 -3.46
N ILE A 40 -13.27 5.13 -4.29
CA ILE A 40 -13.74 4.91 -5.66
C ILE A 40 -15.17 4.35 -5.63
N VAL A 41 -15.42 3.31 -4.84
CA VAL A 41 -16.75 2.69 -4.73
C VAL A 41 -17.78 3.66 -4.17
N GLU A 42 -17.45 4.40 -3.11
CA GLU A 42 -18.35 5.42 -2.53
C GLU A 42 -18.68 6.52 -3.54
N PHE A 43 -17.70 6.97 -4.32
CA PHE A 43 -17.91 7.95 -5.38
C PHE A 43 -18.82 7.39 -6.49
N GLU A 44 -18.60 6.16 -6.95
CA GLU A 44 -19.43 5.51 -7.98
C GLU A 44 -20.87 5.27 -7.51
N GLN A 45 -21.07 4.92 -6.24
CA GLN A 45 -22.41 4.66 -5.69
C GLN A 45 -23.25 5.94 -5.54
N ASN A 46 -22.64 7.10 -5.38
CA ASN A 46 -23.32 8.39 -5.20
C ASN A 46 -23.59 9.15 -6.52
N GLY A 47 -23.25 8.59 -7.69
CA GLY A 47 -23.48 9.22 -9.00
C GLY A 47 -24.82 8.85 -9.65
N GLU A 48 -25.50 9.83 -10.26
CA GLU A 48 -26.81 9.67 -10.92
C GLU A 48 -26.79 8.78 -12.19
N ASP A 49 -25.64 8.54 -12.82
CA ASP A 49 -25.52 7.74 -14.05
C ASP A 49 -24.32 6.77 -13.99
N ARG A 50 -24.53 5.66 -13.26
CA ARG A 50 -23.48 4.71 -12.80
C ARG A 50 -22.75 3.96 -13.93
N ALA A 51 -23.38 3.75 -15.08
CA ALA A 51 -22.83 2.89 -16.14
C ALA A 51 -21.87 3.65 -17.08
N ALA A 52 -22.19 4.90 -17.44
CA ALA A 52 -21.37 5.69 -18.35
C ALA A 52 -20.17 6.37 -17.64
N TYR A 53 -20.31 6.67 -16.35
CA TYR A 53 -19.24 7.33 -15.57
C TYR A 53 -18.13 6.35 -15.13
N GLY A 54 -18.50 5.11 -14.78
CA GLY A 54 -17.56 4.09 -14.31
C GLY A 54 -16.51 3.68 -15.34
N GLU A 55 -16.88 3.53 -16.62
CA GLU A 55 -15.94 3.12 -17.68
C GLU A 55 -14.77 4.09 -17.91
N GLN A 56 -14.95 5.37 -17.56
CA GLN A 56 -13.91 6.39 -17.72
C GLN A 56 -13.28 6.85 -16.40
N LEU A 57 -13.85 6.47 -15.25
CA LEU A 57 -13.41 6.96 -13.94
C LEU A 57 -11.93 6.64 -13.69
N LEU A 58 -11.53 5.37 -13.87
CA LEU A 58 -10.14 4.95 -13.66
C LEU A 58 -9.18 5.63 -14.64
N LYS A 59 -9.58 5.85 -15.90
CA LYS A 59 -8.77 6.59 -16.89
C LYS A 59 -8.62 8.06 -16.52
N LYS A 60 -9.68 8.71 -16.04
CA LYS A 60 -9.64 10.10 -15.55
C LYS A 60 -8.76 10.22 -14.31
N LEU A 61 -8.87 9.28 -13.37
CA LEU A 61 -8.02 9.20 -12.19
C LEU A 61 -6.55 9.01 -12.59
N GLU A 62 -6.25 8.10 -13.52
CA GLU A 62 -4.89 7.90 -14.05
C GLU A 62 -4.32 9.20 -14.64
N GLN A 63 -5.07 9.87 -15.51
CA GLN A 63 -4.63 11.14 -16.12
C GLN A 63 -4.38 12.23 -15.08
N ARG A 64 -5.20 12.31 -14.03
CA ARG A 64 -5.12 13.37 -13.02
C ARG A 64 -4.09 13.10 -11.94
N LEU A 65 -3.91 11.82 -11.56
CA LEU A 65 -3.00 11.36 -10.51
C LEU A 65 -1.62 10.99 -11.04
N LYS A 66 -1.36 11.10 -12.35
CA LYS A 66 -0.03 11.06 -12.94
C LYS A 66 0.86 12.12 -12.27
N THR A 67 1.51 11.70 -11.20
CA THR A 67 2.60 12.42 -10.58
C THR A 67 3.80 12.14 -11.46
N LYS A 68 4.41 13.19 -12.03
CA LYS A 68 5.74 13.03 -12.62
C LYS A 68 6.66 12.59 -11.49
N ALA A 69 7.12 11.34 -11.55
CA ALA A 69 8.27 10.89 -10.79
C ALA A 69 9.53 11.58 -11.34
#